data_AF-A0A7Z8VNJ2-F1
#
_entry.id   AF-A0A7Z8VNJ2-F1
#
_cell.length_a   1.000
_cell.length_b   1.000
_cell.length_c   1.000
_cell.angle_alpha   90.00
_cell.angle_beta   90.00
_cell.angle_gamma   90.00
#
_symmetry.space_group_name_H-M   'P 1'
#
loop_
_entity.id
_entity.type
_entity.pdbx_description
1 polymer ?
#
loop_
_entity_poly.entity_id
_entity_poly.type
_entity_poly.pdbx_seq_one_letter_code
_entity_poly.pdbx_strand_id
1 'polypeptide(L)' 'MSYTVRSGDSLYAISEKFNVSVADLRKWNASALGKYLKPGQTLTVKSSQPAT' A
#
# COMPACT_ATOMS: atom_id res chain seq x y z
N MET A 1 1.60 4.40 8.87
CA MET A 1 2.80 4.71 8.06
C MET A 1 2.34 5.22 6.70
N SER A 2 3.06 6.15 6.09
CA SER A 2 2.84 6.56 4.69
C SER A 2 3.99 6.05 3.82
N TYR A 3 3.66 5.53 2.64
CA TYR A 3 4.61 5.01 1.66
C TYR A 3 4.40 5.70 0.32
N THR A 4 5.46 6.27 -0.24
CA THR A 4 5.42 6.85 -1.59
C THR A 4 5.77 5.79 -2.62
N VAL A 5 4.82 5.50 -3.49
CA VAL A 5 4.96 4.53 -4.59
C VAL A 5 6.08 4.95 -5.53
N ARG A 6 6.95 4.01 -5.89
CA ARG A 6 8.02 4.23 -6.87
C ARG A 6 7.63 3.66 -8.23
N SER A 7 8.34 4.08 -9.28
CA SER A 7 8.14 3.48 -10.60
C SER A 7 8.48 1.99 -10.55
N GLY A 8 7.55 1.15 -11.02
CA GLY A 8 7.68 -0.31 -10.95
C GLY A 8 7.12 -0.97 -9.68
N ASP A 9 6.71 -0.19 -8.67
CA ASP A 9 5.98 -0.77 -7.52
C ASP A 9 4.58 -1.24 -7.94
N SER A 10 4.14 -2.33 -7.32
CA SER A 10 2.76 -2.82 -7.41
C SER A 10 2.15 -2.94 -6.03
N LEU A 11 0.82 -2.90 -5.95
CA LEU A 11 0.13 -3.12 -4.67
C LEU A 11 0.53 -4.45 -4.03
N TYR A 12 0.83 -5.47 -4.83
CA TYR A 12 1.30 -6.77 -4.37
C TYR A 12 2.68 -6.67 -3.70
N ALA A 13 3.68 -6.09 -4.39
CA ALA A 13 5.02 -5.93 -3.84
C ALA A 13 5.03 -5.09 -2.55
N ILE A 14 4.20 -4.05 -2.50
CA ILE A 14 4.02 -3.21 -1.31
C ILE A 14 3.35 -4.02 -0.19
N SER A 15 2.35 -4.83 -0.50
CA SER A 15 1.65 -5.68 0.48
C SER A 15 2.60 -6.68 1.15
N GLU A 16 3.47 -7.33 0.37
CA GLU A 16 4.48 -8.25 0.91
C GLU A 16 5.51 -7.53 1.78
N LYS A 17 5.99 -6.38 1.32
CA LYS A 17 6.98 -5.56 2.05
C LYS A 17 6.51 -5.15 3.44
N PHE A 18 5.21 -4.88 3.59
CA PHE A 18 4.63 -4.45 4.85
C PHE A 18 3.84 -5.55 5.57
N ASN A 19 3.88 -6.79 5.04
CA ASN A 19 3.16 -7.96 5.56
C ASN A 19 1.67 -7.67 5.81
N VAL A 20 1.02 -7.02 4.86
CA VAL A 20 -0.42 -6.69 4.88
C VAL A 20 -1.09 -7.27 3.66
N SER A 21 -2.41 -7.44 3.68
CA SER A 21 -3.14 -7.90 2.50
C SER A 21 -3.33 -6.78 1.48
N VAL A 22 -3.30 -7.11 0.18
CA VAL A 22 -3.66 -6.17 -0.90
C VAL A 22 -5.07 -5.61 -0.70
N ALA A 23 -5.99 -6.42 -0.19
CA ALA A 23 -7.36 -6.01 0.14
C ALA A 23 -7.39 -4.91 1.21
N ASP A 24 -6.57 -5.03 2.25
CA ASP A 24 -6.47 -4.03 3.33
C ASP A 24 -5.82 -2.74 2.82
N LEU A 25 -4.75 -2.85 2.04
CA LEU A 25 -4.15 -1.70 1.35
C LEU A 25 -5.17 -0.98 0.47
N ARG A 26 -5.98 -1.73 -0.29
CA ARG A 26 -7.07 -1.16 -1.09
C ARG A 26 -8.11 -0.47 -0.22
N LYS A 27 -8.49 -1.07 0.90
CA LYS A 27 -9.50 -0.52 1.81
C LYS A 27 -9.04 0.77 2.46
N TRP A 28 -7.80 0.84 2.94
CA TRP A 28 -7.26 2.06 3.56
C TRP A 28 -7.01 3.18 2.56
N ASN A 29 -6.72 2.82 1.30
CA ASN A 29 -6.41 3.77 0.26
C ASN A 29 -7.52 3.91 -0.78
N ALA A 30 -8.75 3.46 -0.50
CA ALA A 30 -9.83 3.44 -1.50
C ALA A 30 -10.13 4.82 -2.11
N SER A 31 -9.92 5.90 -1.35
CA SER A 31 -10.08 7.28 -1.81
C SER A 31 -8.89 7.79 -2.66
N ALA A 32 -7.70 7.21 -2.48
CA ALA A 32 -6.50 7.59 -3.22
C ALA A 32 -6.22 6.65 -4.41
N LEU A 33 -6.57 5.37 -4.28
CA LEU A 33 -6.43 4.33 -5.29
C LEU A 33 -7.55 4.46 -6.31
N GLY A 34 -7.21 5.00 -7.47
CA GLY A 34 -8.06 4.92 -8.66
C GLY A 34 -7.96 3.55 -9.34
N LYS A 35 -8.17 3.53 -10.65
CA LYS A 35 -8.06 2.32 -11.48
C LYS A 35 -6.66 1.70 -11.50
N TYR A 36 -5.62 2.52 -11.32
CA TYR A 36 -4.22 2.12 -11.41
C TYR A 36 -3.37 2.80 -10.34
N LEU A 37 -2.35 2.10 -9.87
CA LEU A 37 -1.35 2.65 -8.97
C LEU A 37 -0.36 3.53 -9.76
N LYS A 38 -0.15 4.77 -9.34
CA LYS A 38 0.75 5.71 -10.03
C LYS A 38 2.02 5.96 -9.22
N PRO A 39 3.20 6.06 -9.87
CA PRO A 39 4.41 6.51 -9.20
C PRO A 39 4.22 7.91 -8.58
N GLY A 40 4.79 8.13 -7.39
CA GLY A 40 4.62 9.37 -6.62
C GLY A 40 3.35 9.42 -5.77
N GLN A 41 2.48 8.43 -5.86
CA GLN A 41 1.28 8.35 -5.03
C GLN A 41 1.65 7.96 -3.58
N THR A 42 1.04 8.64 -2.61
CA THR A 42 1.19 8.28 -1.20
C THR A 42 0.13 7.27 -0.80
N LEU A 43 0.56 6.09 -0.36
CA LEU A 43 -0.27 5.08 0.24
C LEU A 43 -0.16 5.11 1.76
N THR A 44 -1.31 5.04 2.42
CA THR A 44 -1.44 4.74 3.83
C THR A 44 -1.30 3.24 4.05
N VAL A 45 -0.29 2.87 4.81
CA VAL A 45 -0.06 1.49 5.24
C VAL A 45 -0.23 1.43 6.75
N LYS A 46 -1.19 0.63 7.19
CA LYS A 46 -1.34 0.27 8.61
C LYS A 46 -0.66 -1.09 8.77
N SER A 47 0.59 -1.12 9.23
CA SER A 47 1.24 -2.38 9.55
C SER A 47 0.38 -3.13 10.56
N SER A 48 -0.15 -4.30 10.18
CA SER A 48 -0.79 -5.22 11.10
C SER A 48 0.21 -6.20 11.70
N GLN A 49 1.47 -5.78 11.87
CA GLN A 49 2.37 -6.51 12.74
C GLN A 49 1.97 -6.17 14.18
N PRO A 50 1.46 -7.13 14.98
CA PRO A 50 1.73 -7.05 16.40
C PRO A 50 3.26 -7.01 16.52
N ALA A 51 3.80 -5.98 17.17
CA ALA A 51 5.18 -6.03 17.63
C ALA A 51 5.30 -7.34 18.44
N THR A 52 6.08 -8.30 17.93
CA THR A 52 6.51 -9.44 18.73
C THR A 52 7.71 -9.00 19.53
#